data_AF-A0A9D0LYW6-F1
#
_entry.id   AF-A0A9D0LYW6-F1
#
_cell.length_a   1.000
_cell.length_b   1.000
_cell.length_c   1.000
_cell.angle_alpha   90.00
_cell.angle_beta   90.00
_cell.angle_gamma   90.00
#
_symmetry.space_group_name_H-M   'P 1'
#
loop_
_entity.id
_entity.type
_entity.pdbx_description
1 polymer ?
#
loop_
_entity_poly.entity_id
_entity_poly.type
_entity_poly.pdbx_seq_one_letter_code
_entity_poly.pdbx_strand_id
1 'polypeptide(L)'
;MLSISKESLFFATLLGAVSLWFIFWGIDYTHSHFTLIFLVATLFMIFMAFNIGGNDVANSFGTSVGAGTLSMKQALIVAGIFEVSGAMIAGGNVTDTIRKGIVDLSGLTVAPMDFVYIMMSALLAAALWLLVATRRGWPVSTTHSIVGGIVGSSIALGIVLQGSESALALVQWHKIGVIASSWVISPLLGGIIAYALYGTIKRYILSYNEEADKKLKAHRLQKKALQREYEALYAAMAPPERMQEDLKIIEDAEAEHEDDFTPDEYASIYYKKIHAHKAKKEQINA
;
A
#
# COMPACT_ATOMS: atom_id res chain seq x y z
N MET A 1 33.75 -0.60 9.17
CA MET A 1 33.83 0.67 8.41
C MET A 1 32.72 0.61 7.36
N LEU A 2 31.63 1.37 7.53
CA LEU A 2 30.49 1.33 6.62
C LEU A 2 30.92 1.91 5.27
N SER A 3 31.02 1.05 4.25
CA SER A 3 31.21 1.48 2.86
C SER A 3 29.99 2.26 2.41
N ILE A 4 30.16 3.56 2.12
CA ILE A 4 29.08 4.41 1.60
C ILE A 4 28.82 3.96 0.15
N SER A 5 27.61 3.50 -0.12
CA SER A 5 27.21 3.12 -1.48
C SER A 5 27.20 4.33 -2.41
N LYS A 6 27.42 4.12 -3.72
CA LYS A 6 27.38 5.20 -4.73
C LYS A 6 26.01 5.88 -4.74
N GLU A 7 24.97 5.10 -4.50
CA GLU A 7 23.59 5.55 -4.43
C GLU A 7 23.36 6.43 -3.19
N SER A 8 23.85 6.00 -2.02
CA SER A 8 23.79 6.82 -0.80
C SER A 8 24.54 8.14 -0.97
N LEU A 9 25.69 8.11 -1.64
CA LEU A 9 26.44 9.33 -1.97
C LEU A 9 25.63 10.23 -2.90
N PHE A 10 25.02 9.69 -3.95
CA PHE A 10 24.16 10.45 -4.87
C PHE A 10 22.97 11.12 -4.17
N PHE A 11 22.24 10.41 -3.31
CA PHE A 11 21.12 11.01 -2.57
C PHE A 11 21.59 12.05 -1.55
N ALA A 12 22.73 11.83 -0.90
CA ALA A 12 23.32 12.80 0.02
C ALA A 12 23.77 14.08 -0.73
N THR A 13 24.40 13.95 -1.90
CA THR A 13 24.78 15.12 -2.71
C THR A 13 23.56 15.83 -3.26
N LEU A 14 22.53 15.11 -3.69
CA LEU A 14 21.26 15.70 -4.13
C LEU A 14 20.59 16.49 -2.99
N LEU A 15 20.48 15.91 -1.79
CA LEU A 15 19.94 16.58 -0.62
C LEU A 15 20.74 17.85 -0.29
N GLY A 16 22.08 17.76 -0.32
CA GLY A 16 22.96 18.91 -0.10
C GLY A 16 22.75 20.01 -1.14
N ALA A 17 22.69 19.66 -2.44
CA ALA A 17 22.47 20.61 -3.52
C ALA A 17 21.10 21.30 -3.42
N VAL A 18 20.03 20.55 -3.18
CA VAL A 18 18.67 21.11 -2.99
C VAL A 18 18.61 22.00 -1.76
N SER A 19 19.26 21.60 -0.66
CA SER A 19 19.32 22.40 0.57
C SER A 19 20.06 23.71 0.35
N LEU A 20 21.20 23.70 -0.33
CA LEU A 20 21.97 24.90 -0.66
C LEU A 20 21.19 25.83 -1.60
N TRP A 21 20.53 25.25 -2.60
CA TRP A 21 19.66 26.01 -3.50
C TRP A 21 18.51 26.68 -2.74
N PHE A 22 17.84 25.95 -1.85
CA PHE A 22 16.77 26.49 -1.01
C PHE A 22 17.27 27.61 -0.08
N ILE A 23 18.45 27.46 0.51
CA ILE A 23 19.06 28.50 1.35
C ILE A 23 19.34 29.75 0.53
N PHE A 24 19.97 29.61 -0.64
CA PHE A 24 20.30 30.73 -1.52
C PHE A 24 19.04 31.48 -1.96
N TRP A 25 18.04 30.74 -2.46
CA TRP A 25 16.75 31.30 -2.85
C TRP A 25 16.03 31.97 -1.67
N GLY A 26 16.06 31.35 -0.50
CA GLY A 26 15.36 31.85 0.68
C GLY A 26 15.97 33.12 1.27
N ILE A 27 17.30 33.27 1.24
CA ILE A 27 17.98 34.51 1.67
C ILE A 27 17.61 35.69 0.75
N ASP A 28 17.53 35.43 -0.56
CA ASP A 28 17.07 36.43 -1.53
C ASP A 28 15.60 36.80 -1.30
N TYR A 29 14.74 35.78 -1.11
CA TYR A 29 13.31 35.95 -0.84
C TYR A 29 13.02 36.74 0.45
N THR A 30 13.82 36.56 1.51
CA THR A 30 13.67 37.34 2.75
C THR A 30 14.37 38.69 2.69
N HIS A 31 14.96 39.07 1.55
CA HIS A 31 15.79 40.27 1.39
C HIS A 31 16.89 40.38 2.45
N SER A 32 17.47 39.24 2.85
CA SER A 32 18.48 39.13 3.92
C SER A 32 18.01 39.62 5.31
N HIS A 33 16.70 39.74 5.53
CA HIS A 33 16.17 39.97 6.88
C HIS A 33 16.16 38.66 7.68
N PHE A 34 16.54 38.75 8.96
CA PHE A 34 16.55 37.63 9.91
C PHE A 34 17.31 36.38 9.41
N THR A 35 18.38 36.56 8.63
CA THR A 35 19.15 35.48 7.98
C THR A 35 19.53 34.35 8.93
N LEU A 36 20.01 34.66 10.14
CA LEU A 36 20.38 33.64 11.12
C LEU A 36 19.19 32.74 11.51
N ILE A 37 18.03 33.36 11.75
CA ILE A 37 16.81 32.63 12.13
C ILE A 37 16.34 31.77 10.95
N PHE A 38 16.35 32.32 9.74
CA PHE A 38 16.03 31.57 8.52
C PHE A 38 16.94 30.35 8.33
N LEU A 39 18.25 30.50 8.53
CA LEU A 39 19.21 29.39 8.43
C LEU A 39 18.94 28.29 9.47
N VAL A 40 18.67 28.67 10.72
CA VAL A 40 18.34 27.72 11.80
C VAL A 40 17.01 27.03 11.53
N ALA A 41 15.99 27.76 11.09
CA ALA A 41 14.69 27.21 10.72
C ALA A 41 14.82 26.22 9.55
N THR A 42 15.65 26.55 8.56
CA THR A 42 15.97 25.66 7.43
C THR A 42 16.66 24.38 7.89
N LEU A 43 17.60 24.47 8.84
CA LEU A 43 18.25 23.30 9.43
C LEU A 43 17.22 22.40 10.14
N PHE A 44 16.30 22.97 10.92
CA PHE A 44 15.25 22.20 11.59
C PHE A 44 14.27 21.58 10.59
N MET A 45 13.94 22.29 9.52
CA MET A 45 13.10 21.78 8.44
C MET A 45 13.75 20.58 7.73
N ILE A 46 15.02 20.69 7.33
CA ILE A 46 15.76 19.58 6.70
C ILE A 46 15.84 18.38 7.65
N PHE A 47 16.11 18.64 8.93
CA PHE A 47 16.18 17.59 9.95
C PHE A 47 14.82 16.90 10.12
N MET A 48 13.71 17.64 10.20
CA MET A 48 12.37 17.08 10.25
C MET A 48 12.05 16.26 8.99
N ALA A 49 12.29 16.80 7.79
CA ALA A 49 12.02 16.13 6.52
C ALA A 49 12.78 14.81 6.39
N PHE A 50 14.05 14.77 6.81
CA PHE A 50 14.83 13.54 6.83
C PHE A 50 14.22 12.48 7.76
N ASN A 51 13.78 12.88 8.95
CA ASN A 51 13.16 11.95 9.90
C ASN A 51 11.78 11.47 9.44
N ILE A 52 10.97 12.31 8.79
CA ILE A 52 9.71 11.90 8.15
C ILE A 52 9.98 10.80 7.13
N GLY A 53 10.93 11.00 6.21
CA GLY A 53 11.27 10.00 5.20
C GLY A 53 11.74 8.67 5.81
N GLY A 54 12.55 8.72 6.88
CA GLY A 54 13.00 7.52 7.58
C GLY A 54 11.87 6.74 8.27
N ASN A 55 10.88 7.43 8.83
CA ASN A 55 9.76 6.82 9.54
C ASN A 55 8.64 6.34 8.61
N ASP A 56 8.31 7.11 7.57
CA ASP A 56 7.06 6.92 6.81
C ASP A 56 7.22 6.01 5.59
N VAL A 57 8.43 5.79 5.06
CA VAL A 57 8.66 4.87 3.92
C VAL A 57 8.17 3.45 4.22
N ALA A 58 8.28 3.00 5.47
CA ALA A 58 7.81 1.68 5.88
C ALA A 58 6.28 1.53 5.75
N ASN A 59 5.52 2.62 5.84
CA ASN A 59 4.06 2.59 5.77
C ASN A 59 3.58 2.23 4.35
N SER A 60 4.24 2.76 3.33
CA SER A 60 3.86 2.57 1.92
C SER A 60 4.45 1.30 1.31
N PHE A 61 5.69 0.96 1.69
CA PHE A 61 6.43 -0.12 1.03
C PHE A 61 6.72 -1.33 1.92
N GLY A 62 6.32 -1.32 3.19
CA GLY A 62 6.55 -2.44 4.11
C GLY A 62 5.93 -3.75 3.64
N THR A 63 4.74 -3.72 3.05
CA THR A 63 4.06 -4.91 2.50
C THR A 63 4.75 -5.43 1.24
N SER A 64 5.11 -4.54 0.31
CA SER A 64 5.73 -4.91 -0.97
C SER A 64 7.15 -5.46 -0.80
N VAL A 65 7.94 -4.87 0.11
CA VAL A 65 9.27 -5.36 0.45
C VAL A 65 9.18 -6.62 1.28
N GLY A 66 8.25 -6.69 2.25
CA GLY A 66 8.02 -7.87 3.08
C GLY A 66 7.54 -9.09 2.30
N ALA A 67 6.74 -8.90 1.23
CA ALA A 67 6.32 -9.95 0.32
C ALA A 67 7.40 -10.37 -0.70
N GLY A 68 8.56 -9.70 -0.72
CA GLY A 68 9.63 -9.94 -1.68
C GLY A 68 9.32 -9.49 -3.10
N THR A 69 8.24 -8.74 -3.32
CA THR A 69 7.85 -8.23 -4.64
C THR A 69 8.78 -7.11 -5.12
N LEU A 70 9.26 -6.28 -4.18
CA LEU A 70 10.24 -5.23 -4.46
C LEU A 70 11.46 -5.37 -3.54
N SER A 71 12.65 -5.11 -4.08
CA SER A 71 13.83 -4.92 -3.24
C SER A 71 13.75 -3.60 -2.47
N MET A 72 14.44 -3.50 -1.34
CA MET A 72 14.54 -2.26 -0.56
C MET A 72 15.02 -1.07 -1.42
N LYS A 73 15.97 -1.32 -2.33
CA LYS A 73 16.50 -0.29 -3.24
C LYS A 73 15.41 0.24 -4.18
N GLN A 74 14.62 -0.65 -4.79
CA GLN A 74 13.54 -0.25 -5.69
C GLN A 74 12.46 0.52 -4.94
N ALA A 75 12.06 0.04 -3.76
CA ALA A 75 11.07 0.71 -2.92
C ALA A 75 11.49 2.15 -2.57
N LEU A 76 12.75 2.37 -2.18
CA LEU A 76 13.26 3.71 -1.83
C LEU A 76 13.25 4.68 -3.02
N ILE A 77 13.60 4.22 -4.22
CA ILE A 77 13.57 5.07 -5.44
C ILE A 77 12.13 5.47 -5.77
N VAL A 78 11.21 4.50 -5.75
CA VAL A 78 9.78 4.75 -6.02
C VAL A 78 9.21 5.69 -4.95
N ALA A 79 9.50 5.44 -3.67
CA ALA A 79 9.10 6.30 -2.56
C ALA A 79 9.58 7.74 -2.78
N GLY A 80 10.87 7.95 -3.09
CA GLY A 80 11.41 9.29 -3.31
C GLY A 80 10.68 10.08 -4.41
N ILE A 81 10.34 9.42 -5.52
CA ILE A 81 9.61 10.07 -6.64
C ILE A 81 8.18 10.42 -6.23
N PHE A 82 7.44 9.46 -5.66
CA PHE A 82 6.02 9.64 -5.37
C PHE A 82 5.76 10.49 -4.13
N GLU A 83 6.61 10.42 -3.10
CA GLU A 83 6.50 11.28 -1.90
C GLU A 83 6.76 12.74 -2.26
N VAL A 84 7.80 13.03 -3.06
CA VAL A 84 8.08 14.40 -3.53
C VAL A 84 6.94 14.91 -4.41
N SER A 85 6.47 14.09 -5.35
CA SER A 85 5.35 14.46 -6.24
C SER A 85 4.07 14.72 -5.45
N GLY A 86 3.75 13.87 -4.47
CA GLY A 86 2.59 14.02 -3.60
C GLY A 86 2.67 15.28 -2.74
N ALA A 87 3.84 15.56 -2.17
CA ALA A 87 4.09 16.79 -1.40
C ALA A 87 3.88 18.05 -2.25
N MET A 88 4.32 18.04 -3.51
CA MET A 88 4.16 19.18 -4.42
C MET A 88 2.72 19.37 -4.91
N ILE A 89 2.00 18.28 -5.20
CA ILE A 89 0.66 18.34 -5.81
C ILE A 89 -0.44 18.53 -4.75
N ALA A 90 -0.31 17.84 -3.61
CA ALA A 90 -1.38 17.73 -2.61
C ALA A 90 -0.99 18.27 -1.22
N GLY A 91 0.27 18.65 -0.98
CA GLY A 91 0.74 19.08 0.33
C GLY A 91 0.16 20.41 0.82
N GLY A 92 -0.24 21.30 -0.10
CA GLY A 92 -0.67 22.68 0.22
C GLY A 92 -1.81 22.75 1.24
N ASN A 93 -2.85 21.91 1.08
CA ASN A 93 -4.02 21.91 1.97
C ASN A 93 -3.67 21.55 3.43
N VAL A 94 -2.76 20.61 3.62
CA VAL A 94 -2.31 20.18 4.96
C VAL A 94 -1.42 21.27 5.57
N THR A 95 -0.49 21.83 4.80
CA THR A 95 0.34 22.95 5.23
C THR A 95 -0.50 24.16 5.66
N ASP A 96 -1.55 24.49 4.92
CA ASP A 96 -2.48 25.57 5.28
C ASP A 96 -3.19 25.32 6.60
N THR A 97 -3.64 24.09 6.82
CA THR A 97 -4.30 23.68 8.06
C THR A 97 -3.34 23.80 9.26
N ILE A 98 -2.10 23.36 9.10
CA ILE A 98 -1.07 23.48 10.16
C ILE A 98 -0.74 24.95 10.44
N ARG A 99 -0.57 25.76 9.39
CA ARG A 99 -0.21 27.18 9.52
C ARG A 99 -1.29 28.04 10.17
N LYS A 100 -2.56 27.84 9.80
CA LYS A 100 -3.67 28.74 10.18
C LYS A 100 -4.59 28.14 11.24
N GLY A 101 -4.59 26.83 11.41
CA GLY A 101 -5.61 26.11 12.15
C GLY A 101 -5.25 25.77 13.59
N ILE A 102 -3.99 25.84 14.01
CA ILE A 102 -3.57 25.33 15.32
C ILE A 102 -3.32 26.46 16.32
N VAL A 103 -2.64 27.52 15.89
CA VAL A 103 -2.29 28.66 16.72
C VAL A 103 -3.30 29.78 16.52
N ASP A 104 -3.82 30.34 17.61
CA ASP A 104 -4.67 31.53 17.57
C ASP A 104 -3.79 32.78 17.69
N LEU A 105 -3.70 33.54 16.59
CA LEU A 105 -2.97 34.81 16.54
C LEU A 105 -3.89 36.02 16.69
N SER A 106 -5.20 35.81 16.83
CA SER A 106 -6.21 36.88 16.81
C SER A 106 -6.52 37.45 18.20
N GLY A 107 -6.32 36.65 19.26
CA GLY A 107 -6.64 37.05 20.63
C GLY A 107 -5.52 37.77 21.39
N LEU A 108 -4.30 37.84 20.83
CA LEU A 108 -3.12 38.31 21.56
C LEU A 108 -2.25 39.26 20.71
N THR A 109 -1.52 40.15 21.37
CA THR A 109 -0.42 40.92 20.76
C THR A 109 0.78 40.01 20.51
N VAL A 110 0.62 39.05 19.59
CA VAL A 110 1.68 38.13 19.18
C VAL A 110 2.51 38.83 18.12
N ALA A 111 3.80 39.03 18.37
CA ALA A 111 4.68 39.54 17.33
C ALA A 111 4.81 38.45 16.24
N PRO A 112 4.94 38.82 14.95
CA PRO A 112 5.14 37.83 13.89
C PRO A 112 6.29 36.86 14.15
N MET A 113 7.33 37.31 14.87
CA MET A 113 8.48 36.50 15.28
C MET A 113 8.14 35.44 16.33
N ASP A 114 7.14 35.67 17.18
CA ASP A 114 6.73 34.68 18.18
C ASP A 114 6.12 33.45 17.50
N PHE A 115 5.35 33.67 16.43
CA PHE A 115 4.84 32.58 15.60
C PHE A 115 5.98 31.78 14.92
N VAL A 116 7.02 32.47 14.47
CA VAL A 116 8.22 31.80 13.92
C VAL A 116 8.88 30.91 14.99
N TYR A 117 9.02 31.40 16.22
CA TYR A 117 9.57 30.60 17.32
C TYR A 117 8.70 29.40 17.68
N ILE A 118 7.37 29.55 17.73
CA ILE A 118 6.44 28.42 17.92
C ILE A 118 6.72 27.32 16.88
N MET A 119 6.80 27.69 15.61
CA MET A 119 6.97 26.74 14.50
C MET A 119 8.36 26.09 14.52
N MET A 120 9.41 26.85 14.83
CA MET A 120 10.77 26.32 14.97
C MET A 120 10.88 25.34 16.13
N SER A 121 10.32 25.67 17.29
CA SER A 121 10.28 24.78 18.46
C SER A 121 9.50 23.51 18.16
N ALA A 122 8.37 23.61 17.46
CA ALA A 122 7.57 22.46 17.06
C ALA A 122 8.33 21.54 16.10
N LEU A 123 8.99 22.10 15.07
CA LEU A 123 9.81 21.34 14.12
C LEU A 123 10.93 20.59 14.82
N LEU A 124 11.67 21.25 15.72
CA LEU A 124 12.77 20.62 16.44
C LEU A 124 12.26 19.51 17.37
N ALA A 125 11.23 19.78 18.16
CA ALA A 125 10.65 18.82 19.10
C ALA A 125 10.13 17.57 18.37
N ALA A 126 9.37 17.77 17.28
CA ALA A 126 8.86 16.67 16.47
C ALA A 126 9.99 15.89 15.80
N ALA A 127 11.00 16.56 15.23
CA ALA A 127 12.12 15.90 14.58
C ALA A 127 12.96 15.07 15.56
N LEU A 128 13.21 15.58 16.77
CA LEU A 128 13.90 14.83 17.82
C LEU A 128 13.11 13.59 18.25
N TRP A 129 11.79 13.73 18.41
CA TRP A 129 10.93 12.59 18.76
C TRP A 129 10.93 11.53 17.65
N LEU A 130 10.78 11.95 16.39
CA LEU A 130 10.82 11.03 15.24
C LEU A 130 12.18 10.35 15.11
N LEU A 131 13.28 11.04 15.38
CA LEU A 131 14.61 10.44 15.38
C LEU A 131 14.72 9.32 16.42
N VAL A 132 14.22 9.57 17.64
CA VAL A 132 14.22 8.56 18.72
C VAL A 132 13.35 7.37 18.32
N ALA A 133 12.13 7.61 17.85
CA ALA A 133 11.20 6.56 17.43
C ALA A 133 11.76 5.71 16.28
N THR A 134 12.28 6.36 15.23
CA THR A 134 12.88 5.70 14.06
C THR A 134 14.08 4.85 14.49
N ARG A 135 14.95 5.36 15.38
CA ARG A 135 16.08 4.56 15.90
C ARG A 135 15.66 3.38 16.75
N ARG A 136 14.50 3.45 17.41
CA ARG A 136 13.90 2.34 18.16
C ARG A 136 13.07 1.41 17.27
N GLY A 137 12.90 1.74 15.99
CA GLY A 137 12.04 0.99 15.07
C GLY A 137 10.54 1.12 15.38
N TRP A 138 10.14 2.17 16.10
CA TRP A 138 8.74 2.41 16.44
C TRP A 138 8.04 3.16 15.31
N PRO A 139 6.99 2.60 14.68
CA PRO A 139 6.18 3.34 13.73
C PRO A 139 5.32 4.35 14.49
N VAL A 140 5.65 5.63 14.36
CA VAL A 140 4.93 6.73 15.03
C VAL A 140 4.29 7.69 14.03
N SER A 141 3.28 8.44 14.47
CA SER A 141 2.62 9.44 13.61
C SER A 141 3.42 10.74 13.57
N THR A 142 3.92 11.09 12.37
CA THR A 142 4.58 12.38 12.09
C THR A 142 3.62 13.56 12.29
N THR A 143 2.35 13.38 11.91
CA THR A 143 1.30 14.39 12.08
C THR A 143 0.98 14.66 13.55
N HIS A 144 0.87 13.63 14.39
CA HIS A 144 0.65 13.83 15.83
C HIS A 144 1.85 14.54 16.47
N SER A 145 3.05 14.19 16.02
CA SER A 145 4.29 14.75 16.55
C SER A 145 4.38 16.26 16.30
N ILE A 146 4.10 16.71 15.07
CA ILE A 146 4.14 18.15 14.75
C ILE A 146 2.97 18.92 15.39
N VAL A 147 1.75 18.38 15.38
CA VAL A 147 0.59 19.02 16.04
C VAL A 147 0.84 19.16 17.54
N GLY A 148 1.33 18.11 18.19
CA GLY A 148 1.71 18.15 19.61
C GLY A 148 2.84 19.16 19.88
N GLY A 149 3.84 19.23 18.99
CA GLY A 149 4.89 20.24 19.06
C GLY A 149 4.37 21.67 19.00
N ILE A 150 3.43 21.97 18.09
CA ILE A 150 2.83 23.31 17.95
C ILE A 150 1.96 23.65 19.15
N VAL A 151 1.14 22.71 19.63
CA VAL A 151 0.32 22.92 20.84
C VAL A 151 1.22 23.18 22.04
N GLY A 152 2.26 22.36 22.24
CA GLY A 152 3.21 22.54 23.34
C GLY A 152 3.96 23.86 23.29
N SER A 153 4.45 24.28 22.11
CA SER A 153 5.15 25.56 21.96
C SER A 153 4.21 26.76 22.10
N SER A 154 2.96 26.65 21.65
CA SER A 154 1.93 27.69 21.83
C SER A 154 1.57 27.86 23.31
N ILE A 155 1.43 26.75 24.05
CA ILE A 155 1.17 26.79 25.50
C ILE A 155 2.36 27.42 26.23
N ALA A 156 3.58 27.01 25.90
CA ALA A 156 4.79 27.57 26.50
C ALA A 156 4.90 29.09 26.25
N LEU A 157 4.63 29.54 25.02
CA LEU A 157 4.61 30.97 24.70
C LEU A 157 3.50 31.71 25.47
N GLY A 158 2.31 31.12 25.58
CA GLY A 158 1.19 31.72 26.32
C GLY A 158 1.53 31.97 27.78
N ILE A 159 2.21 31.00 28.42
CA ILE A 159 2.72 31.13 29.79
C ILE A 159 3.75 32.27 29.88
N VAL A 160 4.68 32.36 28.92
CA VAL A 160 5.74 33.37 28.91
C VAL A 160 5.18 34.78 28.73
N LEU A 161 4.20 34.96 27.84
CA LEU A 161 3.66 36.29 27.51
C LEU A 161 2.62 36.79 28.51
N GLN A 162 1.79 35.90 29.09
CA GLN A 162 0.60 36.30 29.86
C GLN A 162 0.44 35.57 31.20
N GLY A 163 1.40 34.74 31.58
CA GLY A 163 1.32 33.93 32.80
C GLY A 163 0.46 32.68 32.65
N SER A 164 0.46 31.84 33.68
CA SER A 164 -0.11 30.49 33.63
C SER A 164 -1.62 30.45 33.38
N GLU A 165 -2.35 31.52 33.67
CA GLU A 165 -3.82 31.57 33.49
C GLU A 165 -4.24 31.63 32.03
N SER A 166 -3.39 32.17 31.14
CA SER A 166 -3.66 32.31 29.71
C SER A 166 -2.88 31.31 28.86
N ALA A 167 -2.30 30.28 29.48
CA ALA A 167 -1.48 29.26 28.83
C ALA A 167 -2.19 28.59 27.64
N LEU A 168 -3.50 28.37 27.74
CA LEU A 168 -4.29 27.68 26.70
C LEU A 168 -4.90 28.62 25.66
N ALA A 169 -4.75 29.94 25.82
CA ALA A 169 -5.44 30.94 25.01
C ALA A 169 -4.89 31.00 23.57
N LEU A 170 -3.62 30.63 23.35
CA LEU A 170 -2.97 30.62 22.04
C LEU A 170 -3.29 29.38 21.17
N VAL A 171 -4.08 28.43 21.68
CA VAL A 171 -4.40 27.18 20.98
C VAL A 171 -5.85 27.20 20.48
N GLN A 172 -6.06 26.92 19.19
CA GLN A 172 -7.39 26.78 18.60
C GLN A 172 -8.01 25.41 18.91
N TRP A 173 -8.58 25.26 20.11
CA TRP A 173 -9.15 24.00 20.60
C TRP A 173 -10.22 23.38 19.69
N HIS A 174 -11.06 24.21 19.05
CA HIS A 174 -12.06 23.73 18.11
C HIS A 174 -11.41 23.00 16.92
N LYS A 175 -10.36 23.58 16.34
CA LYS A 175 -9.64 22.98 15.22
C LYS A 175 -8.84 21.75 15.64
N ILE A 176 -8.24 21.77 16.83
CA ILE A 176 -7.62 20.57 17.42
C ILE A 176 -8.64 19.45 17.56
N GLY A 177 -9.87 19.74 18.00
CA GLY A 177 -10.97 18.76 18.07
C GLY A 177 -11.30 18.15 16.70
N VAL A 178 -11.37 18.98 15.64
CA VAL A 178 -11.56 18.49 14.27
C VAL A 178 -10.41 17.59 13.83
N ILE A 179 -9.17 18.00 14.07
CA ILE A 179 -7.98 17.20 13.76
C ILE A 179 -8.00 15.87 14.52
N ALA A 180 -8.27 15.89 15.83
CA ALA A 180 -8.34 14.69 16.65
C ALA A 180 -9.45 13.74 16.19
N SER A 181 -10.60 14.25 15.75
CA SER A 181 -11.67 13.43 15.19
C SER A 181 -11.21 12.67 13.93
N SER A 182 -10.40 13.32 13.09
CA SER A 182 -9.84 12.70 11.89
C SER A 182 -8.89 11.55 12.20
N TRP A 183 -8.19 11.58 13.35
CA TRP A 183 -7.28 10.52 13.77
C TRP A 183 -7.99 9.22 14.15
N VAL A 184 -9.25 9.33 14.59
CA VAL A 184 -10.10 8.17 14.89
C VAL A 184 -10.84 7.71 13.64
N ILE A 185 -11.39 8.65 12.88
CA ILE A 185 -12.22 8.35 11.70
C ILE A 185 -11.38 7.72 10.58
N SER A 186 -10.16 8.23 10.33
CA SER A 186 -9.36 7.79 9.17
C SER A 186 -8.94 6.31 9.23
N PRO A 187 -8.39 5.78 10.36
CA PRO A 187 -8.09 4.36 10.46
C PRO A 187 -9.34 3.47 10.37
N LEU A 188 -10.47 3.93 10.91
CA LEU A 188 -11.73 3.20 10.91
C LEU A 188 -12.27 3.08 9.47
N LEU A 189 -12.30 4.18 8.72
CA LEU A 189 -12.65 4.18 7.30
C LEU A 189 -11.67 3.34 6.48
N GLY A 190 -10.37 3.45 6.75
CA GLY A 190 -9.35 2.62 6.11
C GLY A 190 -9.59 1.12 6.32
N GLY A 191 -9.94 0.71 7.55
CA GLY A 191 -10.29 -0.66 7.87
C GLY A 191 -11.56 -1.15 7.17
N ILE A 192 -12.60 -0.32 7.11
CA ILE A 192 -13.85 -0.65 6.40
C ILE A 192 -13.57 -0.85 4.90
N ILE A 193 -12.83 0.07 4.27
CA ILE A 193 -12.50 -0.02 2.85
C ILE A 193 -11.62 -1.23 2.58
N ALA A 194 -10.60 -1.48 3.42
CA ALA A 194 -9.75 -2.66 3.31
C ALA A 194 -10.54 -3.97 3.41
N TYR A 195 -11.48 -4.06 4.36
CA TYR A 195 -12.37 -5.21 4.51
C TYR A 195 -13.25 -5.40 3.27
N ALA A 196 -13.87 -4.33 2.76
CA ALA A 196 -14.72 -4.39 1.58
C ALA A 196 -13.94 -4.82 0.31
N LEU A 197 -12.74 -4.27 0.11
CA LEU A 197 -11.87 -4.63 -1.01
C LEU A 197 -11.42 -6.10 -0.91
N TYR A 198 -10.93 -6.52 0.26
CA TYR A 198 -10.54 -7.91 0.47
C TYR A 198 -11.71 -8.87 0.31
N GLY A 199 -12.89 -8.52 0.82
CA GLY A 199 -14.11 -9.30 0.66
C GLY A 199 -14.50 -9.48 -0.81
N THR A 200 -14.34 -8.42 -1.62
CA THR A 200 -14.57 -8.46 -3.07
C THR A 200 -13.57 -9.38 -3.76
N ILE A 201 -12.28 -9.24 -3.49
CA ILE A 201 -11.23 -10.11 -4.03
C ILE A 201 -11.47 -11.57 -3.64
N LYS A 202 -11.80 -11.83 -2.37
CA LYS A 202 -12.06 -13.16 -1.87
C LYS A 202 -13.23 -13.81 -2.60
N ARG A 203 -14.34 -13.08 -2.78
CA ARG A 203 -15.56 -13.60 -3.40
C ARG A 203 -15.44 -13.81 -4.90
N TYR A 204 -14.80 -12.90 -5.62
CA TYR A 204 -14.80 -12.93 -7.08
C TYR A 204 -13.55 -13.59 -7.68
N ILE A 205 -12.44 -13.66 -6.94
CA ILE A 205 -11.19 -14.23 -7.45
C ILE A 205 -10.86 -15.53 -6.70
N LEU A 206 -10.71 -15.47 -5.38
CA LEU A 206 -10.19 -16.62 -4.62
C LEU A 206 -11.20 -17.78 -4.55
N SER A 207 -12.45 -17.52 -4.16
CA SER A 207 -13.45 -18.59 -4.09
C SER A 207 -13.84 -19.14 -5.45
N TYR A 208 -13.86 -18.28 -6.49
CA TYR A 208 -14.09 -18.73 -7.85
C TYR A 208 -13.00 -19.70 -8.31
N ASN A 209 -11.73 -19.36 -8.09
CA ASN A 209 -10.61 -20.24 -8.44
C ASN A 209 -10.64 -21.55 -7.64
N GLU A 210 -10.94 -21.52 -6.35
CA GLU A 210 -11.07 -22.74 -5.54
C GLU A 210 -12.19 -23.67 -6.04
N GLU A 211 -13.33 -23.12 -6.42
CA GLU A 211 -14.43 -23.89 -6.99
C GLU A 211 -14.08 -24.46 -8.36
N ALA A 212 -13.42 -23.67 -9.21
CA ALA A 212 -12.93 -24.11 -10.52
C ALA A 212 -11.93 -25.28 -10.37
N ASP A 213 -10.98 -25.18 -9.43
CA ASP A 213 -10.01 -26.23 -9.14
C ASP A 213 -10.66 -27.51 -8.61
N LYS A 214 -11.67 -27.38 -7.72
CA LYS A 214 -12.45 -28.52 -7.23
C LYS A 214 -13.19 -29.21 -8.38
N LYS A 215 -13.85 -28.45 -9.27
CA LYS A 215 -14.53 -28.98 -10.46
C LYS A 215 -13.54 -29.70 -11.40
N LEU A 216 -12.37 -29.11 -11.66
CA LEU A 216 -11.30 -29.73 -12.46
C LEU A 216 -10.79 -31.04 -11.84
N LYS A 217 -10.57 -31.06 -10.52
CA LYS A 217 -10.14 -32.28 -9.81
C LYS A 217 -11.21 -33.37 -9.84
N ALA A 218 -12.48 -33.01 -9.62
CA ALA A 218 -13.60 -33.94 -9.72
C ALA A 218 -13.69 -34.56 -11.12
N HIS A 219 -13.55 -33.76 -12.17
CA HIS A 219 -13.55 -34.24 -13.55
C HIS A 219 -12.38 -35.20 -13.83
N ARG A 220 -11.16 -34.90 -13.36
CA ARG A 220 -10.00 -35.81 -13.52
C ARG A 220 -10.24 -37.16 -12.82
N LEU A 221 -10.87 -37.16 -11.65
CA LEU A 221 -11.20 -38.38 -10.92
C LEU A 221 -12.30 -39.19 -11.62
N GLN A 222 -13.35 -38.53 -12.12
CA GLN A 222 -14.41 -39.19 -12.89
C GLN A 222 -13.88 -39.84 -14.17
N LYS A 223 -13.04 -39.11 -14.95
CA LYS A 223 -12.39 -39.69 -16.14
C LYS A 223 -11.57 -40.93 -15.79
N LYS A 224 -10.78 -40.90 -14.72
CA LYS A 224 -9.99 -42.07 -14.27
C LYS A 224 -10.88 -43.25 -13.81
N ALA A 225 -11.99 -42.97 -13.12
CA ALA A 225 -12.92 -44.01 -12.70
C ALA A 225 -13.56 -44.71 -13.90
N LEU A 226 -13.97 -43.93 -14.91
CA LEU A 226 -14.55 -44.43 -16.14
C LEU A 226 -13.57 -45.31 -16.93
N GLN A 227 -12.29 -44.91 -16.99
CA GLN A 227 -11.22 -45.72 -17.60
C GLN A 227 -11.04 -47.06 -16.88
N ARG A 228 -11.02 -47.07 -15.54
CA ARG A 228 -10.93 -48.31 -14.76
C ARG A 228 -12.15 -49.22 -14.94
N GLU A 229 -13.33 -48.64 -15.02
CA GLU A 229 -14.57 -49.38 -15.29
C GLU A 229 -14.51 -50.02 -16.68
N TYR A 230 -14.02 -49.29 -17.68
CA TYR A 230 -13.78 -49.83 -19.01
C TYR A 230 -12.73 -50.95 -19.01
N GLU A 231 -11.58 -50.75 -18.35
CA GLU A 231 -10.52 -51.77 -18.22
C GLU A 231 -11.06 -53.07 -17.59
N ALA A 232 -11.89 -52.95 -16.55
CA ALA A 232 -12.54 -54.09 -15.91
C ALA A 232 -13.54 -54.80 -16.83
N LEU A 233 -14.35 -54.05 -17.58
CA LEU A 233 -15.27 -54.61 -18.57
C LEU A 233 -14.52 -55.34 -19.69
N TYR A 234 -13.49 -54.70 -20.25
CA TYR A 234 -12.65 -55.26 -21.31
C TYR A 234 -11.93 -56.53 -20.85
N ALA A 235 -11.40 -56.55 -19.62
CA ALA A 235 -10.76 -57.73 -19.04
C ALA A 235 -11.73 -58.91 -18.84
N ALA A 236 -13.03 -58.65 -18.68
CA ALA A 236 -14.06 -59.66 -18.52
C ALA A 236 -14.59 -60.22 -19.85
N MET A 237 -14.29 -59.59 -21.00
CA MET A 237 -14.76 -60.01 -22.33
C MET A 237 -14.02 -61.24 -22.86
N ALA A 238 -14.70 -62.06 -23.66
CA ALA A 238 -14.07 -63.19 -24.34
C ALA A 238 -13.06 -62.71 -25.42
N PRO A 239 -12.03 -63.50 -25.79
CA PRO A 239 -11.06 -63.11 -26.82
C PRO A 239 -11.64 -62.60 -28.16
N PRO A 240 -12.68 -63.22 -28.76
CA PRO A 240 -13.27 -62.71 -30.00
C PRO A 240 -14.05 -61.41 -29.80
N GLU A 241 -14.67 -61.20 -28.64
CA GLU A 241 -15.38 -59.96 -28.30
C GLU A 241 -14.41 -58.78 -28.13
N ARG A 242 -13.25 -59.01 -27.50
CA ARG A 242 -12.19 -58.01 -27.37
C ARG A 242 -11.67 -57.53 -28.73
N MET A 243 -11.44 -58.47 -29.66
CA MET A 243 -10.96 -58.13 -30.99
C MET A 243 -11.98 -57.30 -31.78
N GLN A 244 -13.28 -57.59 -31.63
CA GLN A 244 -14.34 -56.75 -32.21
C GLN A 244 -14.41 -55.36 -31.57
N GLU A 245 -14.22 -55.27 -30.26
CA GLU A 245 -14.21 -53.99 -29.55
C GLU A 245 -12.99 -53.13 -29.95
N ASP A 246 -11.81 -53.72 -30.10
CA ASP A 246 -10.60 -53.01 -30.56
C ASP A 246 -10.78 -52.46 -31.97
N LEU A 247 -11.42 -53.22 -32.87
CA LEU A 247 -11.75 -52.74 -34.22
C LEU A 247 -12.69 -51.54 -34.18
N LYS A 248 -13.74 -51.59 -33.35
CA LYS A 248 -14.67 -50.46 -33.18
C LYS A 248 -13.97 -49.21 -32.62
N ILE A 249 -12.97 -49.38 -31.75
CA ILE A 249 -12.19 -48.25 -31.22
C ILE A 249 -11.35 -47.60 -32.31
N ILE A 250 -10.77 -48.40 -33.22
CA ILE A 250 -10.01 -47.88 -34.36
C ILE A 250 -10.95 -47.14 -35.31
N GLU A 251 -12.10 -47.75 -35.65
CA GLU A 251 -13.13 -47.14 -36.49
C GLU A 251 -13.63 -45.82 -35.89
N ASP A 252 -13.98 -45.80 -34.60
CA ASP A 252 -14.42 -44.59 -33.89
C ASP A 252 -13.34 -43.49 -33.84
N ALA A 253 -12.07 -43.87 -33.71
CA ALA A 253 -10.96 -42.93 -33.67
C ALA A 253 -10.70 -42.27 -35.03
N GLU A 254 -10.97 -42.98 -36.13
CA GLU A 254 -10.90 -42.46 -37.49
C GLU A 254 -12.12 -41.60 -37.80
N ALA A 255 -13.32 -42.07 -37.43
CA ALA A 255 -14.59 -41.39 -37.67
C ALA A 255 -14.71 -40.06 -36.91
N GLU A 256 -14.13 -39.91 -35.71
CA GLU A 256 -14.13 -38.65 -34.95
C GLU A 256 -13.47 -37.48 -35.71
N HIS A 257 -12.67 -37.77 -36.75
CA HIS A 257 -12.02 -36.77 -37.60
C HIS A 257 -12.80 -36.41 -38.88
N GLU A 258 -13.95 -37.04 -39.15
CA GLU A 258 -14.81 -36.74 -40.29
C GLU A 258 -15.76 -35.56 -40.01
N ASP A 259 -16.00 -34.71 -41.01
CA ASP A 259 -16.75 -33.44 -40.85
C ASP A 259 -18.25 -33.64 -40.56
N ASP A 260 -18.81 -34.83 -40.84
CA ASP A 260 -20.22 -35.19 -40.67
C ASP A 260 -20.49 -36.13 -39.48
N PHE A 261 -19.47 -36.48 -38.70
CA PHE A 261 -19.59 -37.42 -37.59
C PHE A 261 -20.46 -36.89 -36.44
N THR A 262 -21.48 -37.66 -36.04
CA THR A 262 -22.30 -37.32 -34.87
C THR A 262 -21.97 -38.17 -33.65
N PRO A 263 -21.96 -37.61 -32.41
CA PRO A 263 -21.59 -38.37 -31.21
C PRO A 263 -22.48 -39.60 -30.88
N ASP A 264 -23.63 -39.74 -31.52
CA ASP A 264 -24.50 -40.91 -31.37
C ASP A 264 -24.02 -42.11 -32.24
N GLU A 265 -23.08 -41.88 -33.16
CA GLU A 265 -22.53 -42.86 -34.11
C GLU A 265 -21.36 -43.69 -33.56
N TYR A 266 -20.80 -43.34 -32.39
CA TYR A 266 -19.75 -44.16 -31.77
C TYR A 266 -20.21 -45.62 -31.69
N ALA A 267 -19.36 -46.56 -32.07
CA ALA A 267 -19.64 -47.99 -32.04
C ALA A 267 -19.10 -48.65 -30.77
N SER A 268 -17.91 -48.23 -30.31
CA SER A 268 -17.22 -48.77 -29.15
C SER A 268 -17.84 -48.33 -27.82
N ILE A 269 -17.77 -49.22 -26.83
CA ILE A 269 -18.17 -48.95 -25.45
C ILE A 269 -17.26 -47.88 -24.85
N TYR A 270 -15.97 -47.87 -25.22
CA TYR A 270 -14.99 -46.89 -24.75
C TYR A 270 -15.39 -45.46 -25.12
N TYR A 271 -15.57 -45.17 -26.41
CA TYR A 271 -15.87 -43.82 -26.87
C TYR A 271 -17.26 -43.37 -26.41
N LYS A 272 -18.29 -44.25 -26.46
CA LYS A 272 -19.61 -43.95 -25.90
C LYS A 272 -19.55 -43.44 -24.46
N LYS A 273 -18.80 -44.14 -23.59
CA LYS A 273 -18.68 -43.75 -22.18
C LYS A 273 -17.94 -42.42 -22.02
N ILE A 274 -16.83 -42.22 -22.73
CA ILE A 274 -16.04 -40.98 -22.63
C ILE A 274 -16.83 -39.78 -23.16
N HIS A 275 -17.53 -39.93 -24.29
CA HIS A 275 -18.31 -38.85 -24.88
C HIS A 275 -19.56 -38.50 -24.08
N ALA A 276 -20.26 -39.51 -23.54
CA ALA A 276 -21.36 -39.26 -22.61
C ALA A 276 -20.90 -38.45 -21.36
N HIS A 277 -19.68 -38.69 -20.89
CA HIS A 277 -19.08 -37.90 -19.81
C HIS A 277 -18.76 -36.46 -20.24
N LYS A 278 -18.23 -36.27 -21.46
CA LYS A 278 -17.89 -34.95 -22.04
C LYS A 278 -19.15 -34.10 -22.28
N ALA A 279 -20.21 -34.68 -22.83
CA ALA A 279 -21.50 -34.00 -23.02
C ALA A 279 -22.13 -33.56 -21.69
N LYS A 280 -22.05 -34.41 -20.65
CA LYS A 280 -22.51 -34.05 -19.30
C LYS A 280 -21.72 -32.92 -18.66
N LYS A 281 -20.43 -32.76 -19.02
CA LYS A 281 -19.57 -31.66 -18.56
C LYS A 281 -19.95 -30.33 -19.22
N GLU A 282 -20.23 -30.35 -20.52
CA GLU A 282 -20.60 -29.14 -21.27
C GLU A 282 -21.93 -28.55 -20.77
N GLN A 283 -22.90 -29.41 -20.41
CA GLN A 283 -24.15 -28.97 -19.76
C GLN A 283 -23.98 -28.35 -18.36
N ILE A 284 -22.86 -28.60 -17.66
CA ILE A 284 -22.58 -28.05 -16.32
C ILE A 284 -21.86 -26.68 -16.41
N ASN A 285 -21.22 -26.39 -17.55
CA ASN A 285 -20.46 -25.16 -17.78
C ASN A 285 -21.20 -24.13 -18.65
N ALA A 286 -22.37 -24.48 -19.22
CA ALA A 286 -23.31 -23.58 -19.89
C ALA A 286 -24.30 -22.97 -18.90
#